data_AF-A0A0G1J7S9-F1
#
_entry.id   AF-A0A0G1J7S9-F1
#
_cell.length_a   1.000
_cell.length_b   1.000
_cell.length_c   1.000
_cell.angle_alpha   90.00
_cell.angle_beta   90.00
_cell.angle_gamma   90.00
#
_symmetry.space_group_name_H-M   'P 1'
#
loop_
_entity.id
_entity.type
_entity.pdbx_description
1 polymer ?
#
loop_
_entity_poly.entity_id
_entity_poly.type
_entity_poly.pdbx_seq_one_letter_code
_entity_poly.pdbx_strand_id
1 'polypeptide(L)'
;MKIPSLNGNWVDLAILLILIYFASEAWRHGVWVILADFVSFLGALLISLRAYKFTAGFLRTNFSLSHSISNALGFLITAIILEALFGYILGHVLTKLPKKYWQNKWSKFLALLPAVGEGIILIAFILTLIMGLPLKPSIKNDVVDSKIGSYILRQTSGAEKAVNEIFGGVVEDSLTYLIIKPGSKEIGERGTEEARN
;
A
#
# COMPACT_ATOMS: atom_id res chain seq x y z
N MET A 1 15.37 -10.44 38.14
CA MET A 1 14.31 -9.54 37.64
C MET A 1 13.69 -10.21 36.42
N LYS A 2 12.42 -10.62 36.47
CA LYS A 2 11.71 -11.14 35.28
C LYS A 2 11.36 -9.96 34.38
N ILE A 3 11.95 -9.90 33.20
CA ILE A 3 11.57 -8.91 32.19
C ILE A 3 10.12 -9.26 31.78
N PRO A 4 9.17 -8.32 31.81
CA PRO A 4 7.81 -8.58 31.34
C PRO A 4 7.87 -8.99 29.87
N SER A 5 7.42 -10.22 29.56
CA SER A 5 7.31 -10.67 28.18
C SER A 5 6.09 -10.01 27.54
N LEU A 6 6.33 -9.18 26.54
CA LEU A 6 5.30 -8.80 25.58
C LEU A 6 4.93 -10.09 24.85
N ASN A 7 3.80 -10.71 25.20
CA ASN A 7 3.27 -11.92 24.53
C ASN A 7 2.82 -11.58 23.10
N GLY A 8 3.74 -11.12 22.26
CA GLY A 8 3.54 -10.72 20.87
C GLY A 8 4.67 -11.26 20.00
N ASN A 9 4.44 -11.29 18.69
CA ASN A 9 5.38 -11.82 17.72
C ASN A 9 6.13 -10.71 16.98
N TRP A 10 6.89 -11.08 15.95
CA TRP A 10 7.69 -10.11 15.17
C TRP A 10 6.81 -9.10 14.42
N VAL A 11 5.56 -9.43 14.10
CA VAL A 11 4.60 -8.51 13.46
C VAL A 11 4.20 -7.42 14.45
N ASP A 12 3.93 -7.77 15.71
CA ASP A 12 3.67 -6.77 16.77
C ASP A 12 4.86 -5.81 16.95
N LEU A 13 6.08 -6.34 16.89
CA LEU A 13 7.30 -5.53 16.95
C LEU A 13 7.40 -4.58 15.74
N ALA A 14 7.14 -5.07 14.53
CA ALA A 14 7.15 -4.24 13.32
C ALA A 14 6.09 -3.12 13.39
N ILE A 15 4.88 -3.44 13.85
CA ILE A 15 3.80 -2.46 14.05
C ILE A 15 4.24 -1.39 15.05
N LEU A 16 4.79 -1.77 16.20
CA LEU A 16 5.26 -0.82 17.20
C LEU A 16 6.37 0.08 16.66
N LEU A 17 7.33 -0.46 15.90
CA LEU A 17 8.40 0.32 15.30
C LEU A 17 7.86 1.36 14.30
N ILE A 18 6.89 0.98 13.47
CA ILE A 18 6.24 1.91 12.52
C ILE A 18 5.48 2.99 13.31
N LEU A 19 4.71 2.63 14.32
CA LEU A 19 3.98 3.61 15.13
C LEU A 19 4.91 4.57 15.88
N ILE A 20 6.05 4.08 16.38
CA ILE A 20 7.06 4.94 17.02
C ILE A 20 7.68 5.90 15.99
N TYR A 21 7.98 5.42 14.78
CA TYR A 21 8.48 6.27 13.71
C TYR A 21 7.50 7.40 13.37
N PHE A 22 6.24 7.07 13.08
CA PHE A 22 5.20 8.07 12.80
C PHE A 22 4.97 9.00 13.99
N ALA A 23 4.90 8.46 15.21
CA ALA A 23 4.80 9.27 16.40
C ALA A 23 5.97 10.27 16.48
N SER A 24 7.20 9.85 16.17
CA SER A 24 8.38 10.72 16.24
C SER A 24 8.31 11.94 15.30
N GLU A 25 7.61 11.82 14.15
CA GLU A 25 7.35 12.95 13.25
C GLU A 25 6.50 14.04 13.92
N ALA A 26 5.61 13.68 14.86
CA ALA A 26 4.82 14.61 15.66
C ALA A 26 5.66 15.60 16.49
N TRP A 27 6.88 15.23 16.86
CA TRP A 27 7.79 16.12 17.57
C TRP A 27 8.62 17.01 16.65
N ARG A 28 8.85 16.58 15.40
CA ARG A 28 9.66 17.28 14.40
C ARG A 28 8.87 18.38 13.69
N HIS A 29 7.58 18.13 13.43
CA HIS A 29 6.73 19.01 12.63
C HIS A 29 5.57 19.59 13.44
N GLY A 30 4.93 20.65 12.92
CA GLY A 30 3.74 21.25 13.55
C GLY A 30 2.45 20.52 13.16
N VAL A 31 1.39 20.64 13.97
CA VAL A 31 0.07 19.99 13.74
C VAL A 31 -0.41 20.14 12.31
N TRP A 32 -0.36 21.36 11.78
CA TRP A 32 -0.91 21.66 10.47
C TRP A 32 -0.17 20.94 9.35
N VAL A 33 1.15 20.81 9.49
CA VAL A 33 1.98 20.08 8.52
C VAL A 33 1.60 18.60 8.54
N ILE A 34 1.54 17.99 9.73
CA ILE A 34 1.20 16.58 9.88
C ILE A 34 -0.26 16.30 9.48
N LEU A 35 -1.16 17.22 9.78
CA LEU A 35 -2.55 17.09 9.36
C LEU A 35 -2.67 17.17 7.83
N ALA A 36 -1.93 18.06 7.19
CA ALA A 36 -1.90 18.15 5.73
C ALA A 36 -1.28 16.89 5.10
N ASP A 37 -0.22 16.35 5.70
CA ASP A 37 0.42 15.10 5.29
C ASP A 37 -0.58 13.93 5.38
N PHE A 38 -1.19 13.74 6.55
CA PHE A 38 -2.23 12.73 6.78
C PHE A 38 -3.39 12.83 5.79
N VAL A 39 -3.91 14.05 5.54
CA VAL A 39 -5.01 14.26 4.59
C VAL A 39 -4.56 13.99 3.15
N SER A 40 -3.32 14.35 2.79
CA SER A 40 -2.75 14.07 1.47
C SER A 40 -2.61 12.57 1.25
N PHE A 41 -1.99 11.87 2.20
CA PHE A 41 -1.80 10.43 2.19
C PHE A 41 -3.15 9.69 2.12
N LEU A 42 -4.07 9.99 3.05
CA LEU A 42 -5.38 9.34 3.09
C LEU A 42 -6.20 9.63 1.82
N GLY A 43 -6.20 10.88 1.36
CA GLY A 43 -6.88 11.27 0.13
C GLY A 43 -6.32 10.54 -1.09
N ALA A 44 -4.99 10.50 -1.22
CA ALA A 44 -4.30 9.80 -2.29
C ALA A 44 -4.58 8.29 -2.29
N LEU A 45 -4.54 7.67 -1.10
CA LEU A 45 -4.85 6.25 -0.92
C LEU A 45 -6.29 5.93 -1.32
N LEU A 46 -7.28 6.70 -0.85
CA LEU A 46 -8.68 6.44 -1.15
C LEU A 46 -9.05 6.68 -2.61
N ILE A 47 -8.46 7.70 -3.24
CA ILE A 47 -8.73 8.03 -4.64
C ILE A 47 -8.03 7.03 -5.56
N SER A 48 -6.79 6.62 -5.23
CA SER A 48 -6.04 5.65 -6.04
C SER A 48 -6.73 4.29 -6.13
N LEU A 49 -7.47 3.85 -5.10
CA LEU A 49 -8.31 2.63 -5.14
C LEU A 49 -9.34 2.62 -6.29
N ARG A 50 -9.70 3.78 -6.85
CA ARG A 50 -10.60 3.87 -8.01
C ARG A 50 -9.88 4.33 -9.27
N ALA A 51 -8.99 5.32 -9.13
CA ALA A 51 -8.30 5.94 -10.25
C ALA A 51 -7.20 5.06 -10.87
N TYR A 52 -6.73 4.02 -10.17
CA TYR A 52 -5.66 3.14 -10.67
C TYR A 52 -5.96 2.53 -12.05
N LYS A 53 -7.25 2.29 -12.38
CA LYS A 53 -7.66 1.65 -13.63
C LYS A 53 -7.24 2.45 -14.86
N PHE A 54 -7.21 3.78 -14.76
CA PHE A 54 -6.76 4.67 -15.82
C PHE A 54 -5.26 4.48 -16.08
N THR A 55 -4.44 4.63 -15.04
CA THR A 55 -2.99 4.46 -15.10
C THR A 55 -2.61 3.04 -15.52
N ALA A 56 -3.30 2.03 -15.00
CA ALA A 56 -3.12 0.63 -15.39
C ALA A 56 -3.42 0.38 -16.88
N GLY A 57 -4.47 1.01 -17.42
CA GLY A 57 -4.78 0.94 -18.85
C GLY A 57 -3.69 1.55 -19.73
N PHE A 58 -3.17 2.71 -19.31
CA PHE A 58 -2.02 3.34 -19.96
C PHE A 58 -0.78 2.44 -19.93
N LEU A 59 -0.46 1.85 -18.78
CA LEU A 59 0.68 0.95 -18.63
C LEU A 59 0.57 -0.29 -19.52
N ARG A 60 -0.59 -0.95 -19.56
CA ARG A 60 -0.82 -2.11 -20.43
C ARG A 60 -0.59 -1.78 -21.90
N THR A 61 -1.12 -0.66 -22.35
CA THR A 61 -1.11 -0.28 -23.77
C THR A 61 0.29 0.10 -24.25
N ASN A 62 1.12 0.70 -23.39
CA ASN A 62 2.42 1.25 -23.79
C ASN A 62 3.62 0.36 -23.42
N PHE A 63 3.49 -0.53 -22.44
CA PHE A 63 4.63 -1.30 -21.90
C PHE A 63 4.43 -2.81 -21.93
N SER A 64 3.35 -3.32 -22.54
CA SER A 64 3.06 -4.76 -22.65
C SER A 64 3.08 -5.51 -21.32
N LEU A 65 2.72 -4.83 -20.24
CA LEU A 65 2.67 -5.40 -18.90
C LEU A 65 1.43 -6.27 -18.71
N SER A 66 1.53 -7.29 -17.86
CA SER A 66 0.39 -8.13 -17.50
C SER A 66 -0.73 -7.32 -16.85
N HIS A 67 -1.93 -7.89 -16.79
CA HIS A 67 -3.08 -7.22 -16.19
C HIS A 67 -2.81 -6.85 -14.71
N SER A 68 -2.30 -7.79 -13.92
CA SER A 68 -2.12 -7.63 -12.48
C SER A 68 -0.94 -6.71 -12.15
N ILE A 69 0.18 -6.83 -12.87
CA ILE A 69 1.33 -5.93 -12.70
C ILE A 69 0.92 -4.50 -13.04
N SER A 70 0.16 -4.32 -14.12
CA SER A 70 -0.34 -3.00 -14.50
C SER A 70 -1.30 -2.41 -13.47
N ASN A 71 -2.15 -3.23 -12.84
CA ASN A 71 -3.05 -2.78 -11.77
C ASN A 71 -2.26 -2.33 -10.53
N ALA A 72 -1.32 -3.15 -10.06
CA ALA A 72 -0.48 -2.85 -8.91
C ALA A 72 0.35 -1.58 -9.12
N LEU A 73 1.06 -1.49 -10.24
CA LEU A 73 1.84 -0.29 -10.59
C LEU A 73 0.92 0.91 -10.84
N GLY A 74 -0.22 0.70 -11.49
CA GLY A 74 -1.21 1.74 -11.71
C GLY A 74 -1.69 2.35 -10.39
N PHE A 75 -1.93 1.52 -9.38
CA PHE A 75 -2.31 1.98 -8.04
C PHE A 75 -1.17 2.76 -7.39
N LEU A 76 0.05 2.20 -7.34
CA LEU A 76 1.19 2.84 -6.69
C LEU A 76 1.54 4.18 -7.33
N ILE A 77 1.64 4.23 -8.66
CA ILE A 77 1.93 5.46 -9.40
C ILE A 77 0.83 6.51 -9.16
N THR A 78 -0.43 6.10 -9.20
CA THR A 78 -1.55 7.02 -8.96
C THR A 78 -1.53 7.55 -7.53
N ALA A 79 -1.29 6.69 -6.53
CA ALA A 79 -1.17 7.10 -5.14
C ALA A 79 -0.03 8.11 -4.94
N ILE A 80 1.18 7.80 -5.44
CA ILE A 80 2.35 8.68 -5.32
C ILE A 80 2.10 10.05 -5.98
N ILE A 81 1.54 10.06 -7.19
CA ILE A 81 1.25 11.31 -7.91
C ILE A 81 0.21 12.13 -7.14
N LEU A 82 -0.86 11.51 -6.65
CA LEU A 82 -1.90 12.21 -5.91
C LEU A 82 -1.41 12.72 -4.56
N GLU A 83 -0.59 11.94 -3.86
CA GLU A 83 0.00 12.31 -2.57
C GLU A 83 0.92 13.52 -2.75
N ALA A 84 1.81 13.48 -3.74
CA ALA A 84 2.66 14.61 -4.08
C ALA A 84 1.86 15.86 -4.49
N LEU A 85 0.78 15.68 -5.27
CA LEU A 85 -0.09 16.77 -5.69
C LEU A 85 -0.84 17.39 -4.51
N PHE A 86 -1.47 16.57 -3.66
CA PHE A 86 -2.19 17.05 -2.48
C PHE A 86 -1.25 17.67 -1.45
N GLY A 87 -0.09 17.06 -1.21
CA GLY A 87 0.94 17.60 -0.33
C GLY A 87 1.45 18.95 -0.81
N TYR A 88 1.68 19.11 -2.11
CA TYR A 88 2.07 20.39 -2.70
C TYR A 88 0.97 21.46 -2.53
N ILE A 89 -0.29 21.12 -2.86
CA ILE A 89 -1.43 22.04 -2.76
C ILE A 89 -1.66 22.45 -1.31
N LEU A 90 -1.74 21.49 -0.39
CA LEU A 90 -1.99 21.75 1.02
C LEU A 90 -0.80 22.48 1.66
N GLY A 91 0.43 22.10 1.34
CA GLY A 91 1.64 22.82 1.78
C GLY A 91 1.63 24.29 1.34
N HIS A 92 1.24 24.56 0.09
CA HIS A 92 1.08 25.93 -0.40
C HIS A 92 -0.04 26.69 0.34
N VAL A 93 -1.18 26.04 0.60
CA VAL A 93 -2.27 26.63 1.40
C VAL A 93 -1.80 26.96 2.83
N LEU A 94 -1.03 26.07 3.46
CA LEU A 94 -0.49 26.29 4.80
C LEU A 94 0.43 27.50 4.88
N THR A 95 1.19 27.81 3.82
CA THR A 95 2.06 29.01 3.80
C THR A 95 1.28 30.32 3.89
N LYS A 96 -0.01 30.31 3.51
CA LYS A 96 -0.90 31.47 3.60
C LYS A 96 -1.58 31.61 4.97
N LEU A 97 -1.45 30.60 5.85
CA LEU A 97 -2.05 30.66 7.18
C LEU A 97 -1.28 31.60 8.11
N PRO A 98 -1.97 32.46 8.88
CA PRO A 98 -1.32 33.33 9.84
C PRO A 98 -0.52 32.55 10.89
N LYS A 99 0.71 33.00 11.16
CA LYS A 99 1.62 32.40 12.17
C LYS A 99 1.00 32.29 13.58
N LYS A 100 -0.05 33.08 13.88
CA LYS A 100 -0.81 33.00 15.13
C LYS A 100 -1.39 31.60 15.40
N TYR A 101 -1.71 30.83 14.37
CA TYR A 101 -2.26 29.48 14.50
C TYR A 101 -1.18 28.38 14.56
N TRP A 102 0.09 28.74 14.34
CA TRP A 102 1.20 27.77 14.27
C TRP A 102 1.76 27.40 15.64
N GLN A 103 1.62 28.28 16.64
CA GLN A 103 2.33 28.14 17.91
C GLN A 103 1.35 28.07 19.08
N ASN A 104 0.99 26.85 19.47
CA ASN A 104 0.35 26.56 20.74
C ASN A 104 1.13 25.43 21.43
N LYS A 105 1.32 25.47 22.75
CA LYS A 105 2.09 24.43 23.47
C LYS A 105 1.49 23.03 23.30
N TRP A 106 0.19 22.96 23.07
CA TRP A 106 -0.56 21.73 22.80
C TRP A 106 -0.44 21.23 21.37
N SER A 107 0.20 21.99 20.47
CA SER A 107 0.32 21.60 19.07
C SER A 107 1.02 20.25 18.92
N LYS A 108 2.12 20.00 19.63
CA LYS A 108 2.85 18.72 19.51
C LYS A 108 1.99 17.51 19.92
N PHE A 109 1.19 17.65 20.96
CA PHE A 109 0.26 16.59 21.39
C PHE A 109 -0.89 16.40 20.40
N LEU A 110 -1.43 17.48 19.85
CA LEU A 110 -2.47 17.42 18.82
C LEU A 110 -1.96 16.82 17.51
N ALA A 111 -0.67 16.98 17.21
CA ALA A 111 -0.03 16.45 16.01
C ALA A 111 0.19 14.93 16.09
N LEU A 112 0.22 14.37 17.30
CA LEU A 112 0.37 12.94 17.52
C LEU A 112 -0.81 12.14 16.95
N LEU A 113 -2.03 12.68 17.05
CA LEU A 113 -3.24 12.01 16.56
C LEU A 113 -3.21 11.76 15.04
N PRO A 114 -3.02 12.78 14.17
CA PRO A 114 -2.92 12.53 12.74
C PRO A 114 -1.70 11.68 12.38
N ALA A 115 -0.54 11.88 13.04
CA ALA A 115 0.66 11.07 12.77
C ALA A 115 0.44 9.57 13.05
N VAL A 116 -0.08 9.24 14.24
CA VAL A 116 -0.39 7.85 14.61
C VAL A 116 -1.50 7.30 13.74
N GLY A 117 -2.51 8.11 13.40
CA GLY A 117 -3.58 7.74 12.48
C GLY A 117 -3.04 7.34 11.11
N GLU A 118 -2.09 8.09 10.58
CA GLU A 118 -1.40 7.79 9.32
C GLU A 118 -0.68 6.44 9.39
N GLY A 119 0.13 6.25 10.44
CA GLY A 119 0.82 4.98 10.68
C GLY A 119 -0.14 3.80 10.80
N ILE A 120 -1.27 3.95 11.49
CA ILE A 120 -2.31 2.91 11.60
C ILE A 120 -2.90 2.58 10.23
N ILE A 121 -3.22 3.57 9.40
CA ILE A 121 -3.78 3.34 8.06
C ILE A 121 -2.75 2.64 7.17
N LEU A 122 -1.48 3.06 7.22
CA LEU A 122 -0.40 2.43 6.47
C LEU A 122 -0.21 0.97 6.91
N ILE A 123 -0.16 0.71 8.21
CA ILE A 123 -0.07 -0.64 8.78
C ILE A 123 -1.26 -1.47 8.33
N ALA A 124 -2.48 -0.95 8.47
CA ALA A 124 -3.70 -1.62 8.03
C ALA A 124 -3.59 -2.03 6.55
N PHE A 125 -3.20 -1.09 5.69
CA PHE A 125 -3.02 -1.34 4.27
C PHE A 125 -1.97 -2.42 3.99
N ILE A 126 -0.81 -2.38 4.66
CA ILE A 126 0.25 -3.39 4.52
C ILE A 126 -0.24 -4.77 4.99
N LEU A 127 -0.92 -4.85 6.13
CA LEU A 127 -1.45 -6.12 6.65
C LEU A 127 -2.49 -6.69 5.68
N THR A 128 -3.41 -5.87 5.18
CA THR A 128 -4.38 -6.28 4.15
C THR A 128 -3.67 -6.77 2.88
N LEU A 129 -2.59 -6.11 2.46
CA LEU A 129 -1.77 -6.54 1.32
C LEU A 129 -1.12 -7.91 1.55
N ILE A 130 -0.55 -8.15 2.74
CA ILE A 130 0.02 -9.46 3.12
C ILE A 130 -1.06 -10.55 3.04
N MET A 131 -2.28 -10.25 3.50
CA MET A 131 -3.39 -11.20 3.48
C MET A 131 -3.90 -11.49 2.06
N GLY A 132 -3.95 -10.47 1.20
CA GLY A 132 -4.45 -10.57 -0.16
C GLY A 132 -3.48 -11.22 -1.15
N LEU A 133 -2.17 -11.07 -0.93
CA LEU A 133 -1.15 -11.69 -1.78
C LEU A 133 -1.00 -13.19 -1.47
N PRO A 134 -0.66 -14.04 -2.46
CA PRO A 134 -0.38 -15.46 -2.23
C PRO A 134 1.01 -15.67 -1.62
N LEU A 135 1.19 -15.20 -0.39
CA LEU A 135 2.41 -15.36 0.40
C LEU A 135 2.44 -16.69 1.16
N LYS A 136 3.63 -17.04 1.67
CA LYS A 136 3.83 -18.23 2.51
C LYS A 136 2.84 -18.25 3.69
N PRO A 137 2.19 -19.39 3.97
CA PRO A 137 1.23 -19.50 5.08
C PRO A 137 1.80 -19.05 6.43
N SER A 138 3.10 -19.27 6.69
CA SER A 138 3.75 -18.84 7.92
C SER A 138 3.64 -17.33 8.16
N ILE A 139 3.82 -16.51 7.12
CA ILE A 139 3.73 -15.04 7.23
C ILE A 139 2.28 -14.60 7.53
N LYS A 140 1.31 -15.23 6.87
CA LYS A 140 -0.11 -14.95 7.11
C LYS A 140 -0.52 -15.35 8.53
N ASN A 141 -0.06 -16.51 9.00
CA ASN A 141 -0.30 -16.98 10.36
C ASN A 141 0.33 -16.03 11.39
N ASP A 142 1.55 -15.53 11.15
CA ASP A 142 2.16 -14.53 12.02
C ASP A 142 1.31 -13.25 12.13
N VAL A 143 0.64 -12.81 11.05
CA VAL A 143 -0.29 -11.67 11.11
C VAL A 143 -1.57 -11.99 11.90
N VAL A 144 -2.11 -13.20 11.73
CA VAL A 144 -3.33 -13.65 12.42
C VAL A 144 -3.08 -13.89 13.92
N ASP A 145 -1.92 -14.42 14.26
CA ASP A 145 -1.50 -14.70 15.65
C ASP A 145 -1.00 -13.45 16.37
N SER A 146 -0.70 -12.37 15.63
CA SER A 146 -0.32 -11.07 16.18
C SER A 146 -1.47 -10.44 16.97
N LYS A 147 -1.15 -9.91 18.15
CA LYS A 147 -2.15 -9.29 19.03
C LYS A 147 -2.69 -7.99 18.44
N ILE A 148 -1.79 -7.14 17.93
CA ILE A 148 -2.14 -5.84 17.35
C ILE A 148 -2.59 -6.04 15.89
N GLY A 149 -1.85 -6.86 15.13
CA GLY A 149 -2.11 -7.12 13.72
C GLY A 149 -3.49 -7.72 13.48
N SER A 150 -3.87 -8.76 14.23
CA SER A 150 -5.20 -9.36 14.10
C SER A 150 -6.33 -8.39 14.47
N TYR A 151 -6.11 -7.51 15.45
CA TYR A 151 -7.10 -6.48 15.82
C TYR A 151 -7.31 -5.48 14.69
N ILE A 152 -6.22 -4.97 14.11
CA ILE A 152 -6.28 -4.06 12.95
C ILE A 152 -6.95 -4.74 11.76
N LEU A 153 -6.57 -5.98 11.45
CA LEU A 153 -7.08 -6.72 10.30
C LEU A 153 -8.61 -6.90 10.37
N ARG A 154 -9.16 -7.21 11.55
CA ARG A 154 -10.62 -7.33 11.76
C ARG A 154 -11.39 -6.05 11.41
N GLN A 155 -10.77 -4.88 11.56
CA GLN A 155 -11.39 -3.60 11.21
C GLN A 155 -11.28 -3.27 9.71
N THR A 156 -10.51 -4.04 8.95
CA THR A 156 -10.15 -3.76 7.54
C THR A 156 -10.73 -4.77 6.56
N SER A 157 -11.65 -5.63 6.98
CA SER A 157 -12.27 -6.66 6.13
C SER A 157 -12.86 -6.13 4.82
N GLY A 158 -13.39 -4.89 4.83
CA GLY A 158 -13.88 -4.23 3.62
C GLY A 158 -12.78 -3.86 2.60
N ALA A 159 -11.54 -3.67 3.06
CA ALA A 159 -10.40 -3.31 2.21
C ALA A 159 -9.78 -4.53 1.50
N GLU A 160 -9.94 -5.74 2.04
CA GLU A 160 -9.40 -6.98 1.46
C GLU A 160 -9.85 -7.19 0.02
N LYS A 161 -11.13 -6.92 -0.27
CA LYS A 161 -11.68 -7.05 -1.63
C LYS A 161 -10.98 -6.11 -2.61
N ALA A 162 -10.78 -4.85 -2.21
CA ALA A 162 -10.15 -3.85 -3.07
C ALA A 162 -8.67 -4.18 -3.30
N VAL A 163 -7.97 -4.64 -2.26
CA VAL A 163 -6.58 -5.09 -2.37
C VAL A 163 -6.46 -6.31 -3.28
N ASN A 164 -7.35 -7.30 -3.15
CA ASN A 164 -7.36 -8.47 -4.03
C ASN A 164 -7.64 -8.11 -5.49
N GLU A 165 -8.54 -7.16 -5.76
CA GLU A 165 -8.81 -6.68 -7.13
C GLU A 165 -7.57 -6.03 -7.78
N ILE A 166 -6.75 -5.34 -6.98
CA ILE A 166 -5.58 -4.61 -7.48
C ILE A 166 -4.35 -5.52 -7.57
N PHE A 167 -4.11 -6.36 -6.56
CA PHE A 167 -2.85 -7.06 -6.35
C PHE A 167 -2.94 -8.60 -6.46
N GLY A 168 -4.15 -9.17 -6.50
CA GLY A 168 -4.37 -10.61 -6.33
C GLY A 168 -3.70 -11.51 -7.36
N GLY A 169 -3.54 -11.06 -8.61
CA GLY A 169 -2.92 -11.87 -9.69
C GLY A 169 -1.43 -11.59 -9.95
N VAL A 170 -0.77 -10.78 -9.11
CA VAL A 170 0.61 -10.31 -9.39
C VAL A 170 1.61 -11.46 -9.34
N VAL A 171 1.41 -12.44 -8.45
CA VAL A 171 2.36 -13.55 -8.28
C VAL A 171 2.22 -14.56 -9.41
N GLU A 172 0.99 -14.87 -9.82
CA GLU A 172 0.68 -15.76 -10.94
C GLU A 172 1.30 -15.21 -12.24
N ASP A 173 1.05 -13.93 -12.54
CA ASP A 173 1.59 -13.28 -13.74
C ASP A 173 3.13 -13.24 -13.75
N SER A 174 3.75 -13.07 -12.57
CA SER A 174 5.21 -13.05 -12.44
C SER A 174 5.84 -14.41 -12.74
N LEU A 175 5.19 -15.51 -12.30
CA LEU A 175 5.65 -16.86 -12.61
C LEU A 175 5.48 -17.19 -14.10
N THR A 176 4.36 -16.80 -14.71
CA THR A 176 4.13 -16.96 -16.15
C THR A 176 5.20 -16.24 -16.98
N TYR A 177 5.59 -15.02 -16.59
CA TYR A 177 6.65 -14.27 -17.29
C TYR A 177 8.02 -14.95 -17.22
N LEU A 178 8.33 -15.63 -16.10
CA LEU A 178 9.58 -16.39 -15.95
C LEU A 178 9.59 -17.71 -16.72
N ILE A 179 8.42 -18.30 -16.97
CA ILE A 179 8.28 -19.58 -17.67
C ILE A 179 8.22 -19.39 -19.19
N ILE A 180 7.61 -18.31 -19.68
CA ILE A 180 7.57 -18.00 -21.12
C ILE A 180 8.95 -17.46 -21.55
N LYS A 181 9.79 -18.35 -22.08
CA LYS A 181 11.00 -17.92 -22.81
C LYS A 181 10.57 -17.15 -24.06
N PRO A 182 11.04 -15.91 -24.29
CA PRO A 182 10.79 -15.20 -25.55
C PRO A 182 11.54 -15.94 -26.67
N GLY A 183 10.86 -16.82 -27.39
CA GLY A 183 11.46 -17.58 -28.49
C GLY A 183 10.92 -19.00 -28.74
N SER A 184 10.04 -19.55 -27.89
CA SER A 184 9.37 -20.81 -28.26
C SER A 184 8.27 -20.53 -29.28
N LYS A 185 8.66 -20.48 -30.56
CA LYS A 185 7.73 -20.64 -31.67
C LYS A 185 6.91 -21.89 -31.40
N GLU A 186 5.62 -21.72 -31.12
CA GLU A 186 4.62 -22.73 -31.44
C GLU A 186 4.81 -23.07 -32.92
N ILE A 187 5.46 -24.21 -33.17
CA ILE A 187 5.38 -24.85 -34.47
C ILE A 187 3.98 -25.46 -34.47
N GLY A 188 3.02 -24.64 -34.85
CA GLY A 188 1.64 -25.05 -35.07
C GLY A 188 1.62 -26.26 -35.98
N GLU A 189 0.83 -27.24 -35.56
CA GLU A 189 0.33 -28.35 -36.36
C GLU A 189 0.07 -27.90 -37.80
N ARG A 190 0.94 -28.33 -38.71
CA ARG A 190 0.69 -28.25 -40.15
C ARG A 190 0.35 -29.66 -40.57
N GLY A 191 -0.94 -29.88 -40.81
CA GLY A 191 -1.49 -31.15 -41.25
C GLY A 191 -0.68 -31.74 -42.40
N THR A 192 -0.14 -32.93 -42.18
CA THR A 192 0.27 -33.84 -43.24
C THR A 192 -0.97 -34.60 -43.70
N GLU A 193 -1.82 -33.89 -44.43
CA GLU A 193 -2.89 -34.47 -45.26
C GLU A 193 -2.51 -34.24 -46.72
N GLU A 194 -1.33 -34.73 -47.13
CA GLU A 194 -0.87 -34.69 -48.52
C GLU A 194 0.11 -35.85 -48.76
N ALA A 195 -0.43 -37.06 -48.85
CA ALA A 195 0.21 -38.19 -49.54
C ALA A 195 -0.88 -39.18 -50.01
N ARG A 196 -1.73 -38.71 -50.94
CA ARG A 196 -2.29 -39.58 -51.97
C ARG A 196 -1.39 -39.49 -53.18
N ASN A 197 -0.58 -40.53 -53.40
CA ASN A 197 -0.31 -41.17 -54.69
C ASN A 197 0.57 -42.40 -54.46
#